data_AF-A0ABC8R0J4-F1
#
_entry.id   AF-A0ABC8R0J4-F1
#
_cell.length_a   1.000
_cell.length_b   1.000
_cell.length_c   1.000
_cell.angle_alpha   90.00
_cell.angle_beta   90.00
_cell.angle_gamma   90.00
#
_symmetry.space_group_name_H-M   'P 1'
#
loop_
_entity.id
_entity.type
_entity.pdbx_description
1 polymer ?
#
loop_
_entity_poly.entity_id
_entity_poly.type
_entity_poly.pdbx_seq_one_letter_code
_entity_poly.pdbx_strand_id
1 'polypeptide(L)'
;MAMTSPSSQWSGSSSSIISQPERLWRYLPLYKLTLDGNWKVAKPFFLGDPDAIRAKITAAGDTALHVAAGTGKAIHFLEELLKLGNVSDLRLLNGNGDTALSVAAMVGNTPAAKLFMKRDPQWALIVNKDGRLPITEAARFGHKKMILLLLRFIEDGMTESSGDKPVYSLLNLLIIAGFYGEQNFTHFLVAASTVKCFGQLEFIGACLNLSSFRIVETAK
;
A
#
# COMPACT_ATOMS: atom_id res chain seq x y z
N MET A 1 -44.45 5.63 55.76
CA MET A 1 -45.20 4.89 54.70
C MET A 1 -45.70 5.93 53.71
N ALA A 2 -45.45 5.89 52.42
CA ALA A 2 -44.63 5.02 51.58
C ALA A 2 -44.19 5.88 50.38
N MET A 3 -42.96 5.67 49.92
CA MET A 3 -42.46 6.20 48.65
C MET A 3 -43.09 5.40 47.50
N THR A 4 -43.52 6.07 46.44
CA THR A 4 -43.77 5.42 45.15
C THR A 4 -43.00 6.14 44.05
N SER A 5 -42.16 5.35 43.41
CA SER A 5 -41.14 5.68 42.42
C SER A 5 -41.68 6.35 41.14
N PRO A 6 -40.87 7.14 40.41
CA PRO A 6 -41.15 7.45 39.03
C PRO A 6 -40.73 6.28 38.14
N SER A 7 -41.69 5.81 37.37
CA SER A 7 -41.60 4.74 36.38
C SER A 7 -40.58 5.05 35.28
N SER A 8 -39.72 4.07 35.03
CA SER A 8 -38.80 4.00 33.89
C SER A 8 -39.54 4.04 32.54
N GLN A 9 -39.28 5.07 31.75
CA GLN A 9 -39.41 5.00 30.29
C GLN A 9 -38.04 5.31 29.69
N TRP A 10 -37.15 4.31 29.70
CA TRP A 10 -36.03 4.28 28.77
C TRP A 10 -36.57 3.77 27.44
N SER A 11 -37.08 4.66 26.60
CA SER A 11 -37.35 4.36 25.21
C SER A 11 -36.01 4.29 24.48
N GLY A 12 -35.58 3.07 24.17
CA GLY A 12 -34.45 2.82 23.30
C GLY A 12 -34.66 3.47 21.94
N SER A 13 -33.65 4.22 21.50
CA SER A 13 -33.18 4.36 20.12
C SER A 13 -32.20 5.51 20.10
N SER A 14 -30.98 5.25 20.54
CA SER A 14 -29.82 6.07 20.15
C SER A 14 -28.90 5.16 19.38
N SER A 15 -29.16 5.01 18.09
CA SER A 15 -28.11 4.85 17.09
C SER A 15 -27.26 6.13 17.11
N SER A 16 -26.54 6.32 18.23
CA SER A 16 -25.65 7.45 18.42
C SER A 16 -24.53 7.29 17.42
N ILE A 17 -24.52 8.19 16.44
CA ILE A 17 -23.36 8.48 15.62
C ILE A 17 -22.25 8.85 16.60
N ILE A 18 -21.45 7.85 17.00
CA ILE A 18 -20.30 8.05 17.86
C ILE A 18 -19.39 9.01 17.10
N SER A 19 -19.12 10.17 17.70
CA SER A 19 -18.27 11.18 17.10
C SER A 19 -16.90 10.57 16.76
N GLN A 20 -16.29 10.96 15.62
CA GLN A 20 -14.94 10.50 15.21
C GLN A 20 -13.89 10.43 16.35
N PRO A 21 -13.77 11.44 17.25
CA PRO A 21 -12.85 11.36 18.38
C PRO A 21 -13.20 10.25 19.37
N GLU A 22 -14.50 9.95 19.54
CA GLU A 22 -14.96 8.84 20.36
C GLU A 22 -14.76 7.44 19.73
N ARG A 23 -14.37 7.34 18.46
CA ARG A 23 -13.95 6.06 17.89
C ARG A 23 -12.45 5.84 18.09
N LEU A 24 -11.66 6.91 18.05
CA LEU A 24 -10.21 6.86 18.16
C LEU A 24 -9.73 6.40 19.55
N TRP A 25 -10.30 6.92 20.65
CA TRP A 25 -9.93 6.47 22.01
C TRP A 25 -10.20 4.98 22.25
N ARG A 26 -11.30 4.45 21.69
CA ARG A 26 -11.63 3.01 21.80
C ARG A 26 -10.56 2.11 21.17
N TYR A 27 -10.00 2.51 20.03
CA TYR A 27 -9.00 1.71 19.30
C TYR A 27 -7.56 2.14 19.57
N LEU A 28 -7.33 3.12 20.45
CA LEU A 28 -6.00 3.54 20.87
C LEU A 28 -5.13 2.39 21.43
N PRO A 29 -5.67 1.47 22.25
CA PRO A 29 -4.90 0.30 22.70
C PRO A 29 -4.49 -0.58 21.52
N LEU A 30 -5.39 -0.82 20.57
CA LEU A 30 -5.10 -1.63 19.39
C LEU A 30 -4.03 -0.99 18.50
N TYR A 31 -4.09 0.34 18.32
CA TYR A 31 -3.05 1.10 17.61
C TYR A 31 -1.67 0.90 18.25
N LYS A 32 -1.55 1.05 19.57
CA LYS A 32 -0.29 0.85 20.28
C LYS A 32 0.25 -0.58 20.13
N LEU A 33 -0.61 -1.57 20.30
CA LEU A 33 -0.24 -2.99 20.13
C LEU A 33 0.22 -3.30 18.70
N THR A 34 -0.39 -2.64 17.71
CA THR A 34 -0.02 -2.78 16.29
C THR A 34 1.36 -2.17 16.02
N LEU A 35 1.64 -0.98 16.57
CA LEU A 35 2.97 -0.35 16.47
C LEU A 35 4.08 -1.21 17.09
N ASP A 36 3.80 -1.81 18.25
CA ASP A 36 4.73 -2.67 18.97
C ASP A 36 4.86 -4.07 18.32
N GLY A 37 3.98 -4.42 17.38
CA GLY A 37 3.91 -5.75 16.76
C GLY A 37 3.47 -6.86 17.73
N ASN A 38 2.81 -6.51 18.84
CA ASN A 38 2.47 -7.43 19.92
C ASN A 38 1.18 -8.22 19.62
N TRP A 39 1.29 -9.21 18.74
CA TRP A 39 0.15 -10.06 18.36
C TRP A 39 -0.45 -10.82 19.55
N LYS A 40 0.39 -11.28 20.48
CA LYS A 40 -0.07 -12.10 21.63
C LYS A 40 -1.14 -11.39 22.45
N VAL A 41 -0.96 -10.08 22.67
CA VAL A 41 -1.90 -9.25 23.43
C VAL A 41 -3.03 -8.72 22.54
N ALA A 42 -2.78 -8.51 21.25
CA ALA A 42 -3.82 -8.02 20.32
C ALA A 42 -4.81 -9.11 19.87
N LYS A 43 -4.41 -10.37 19.82
CA LYS A 43 -5.27 -11.47 19.33
C LYS A 43 -6.63 -11.55 20.03
N PRO A 44 -6.72 -11.51 21.38
CA PRO A 44 -8.02 -11.50 22.06
C PRO A 44 -8.90 -10.31 21.68
N PHE A 45 -8.31 -9.16 21.35
CA PHE A 45 -9.05 -7.97 20.94
C PHE A 45 -9.82 -8.23 19.64
N PHE A 46 -9.17 -8.83 18.64
CA PHE A 46 -9.82 -9.17 17.36
C PHE A 46 -10.82 -10.34 17.48
N LEU A 47 -10.62 -11.25 18.44
CA LEU A 47 -11.57 -12.33 18.69
C LEU A 47 -12.82 -11.84 19.43
N GLY A 48 -12.67 -10.86 20.32
CA GLY A 48 -13.79 -10.25 21.05
C GLY A 48 -14.55 -9.21 20.23
N ASP A 49 -13.91 -8.57 19.25
CA ASP A 49 -14.49 -7.58 18.35
C ASP A 49 -14.06 -7.87 16.90
N PRO A 50 -14.82 -8.69 16.15
CA PRO A 50 -14.50 -8.99 14.75
C PRO A 50 -14.46 -7.75 13.85
N ASP A 51 -15.22 -6.69 14.18
CA ASP A 51 -15.22 -5.44 13.42
C ASP A 51 -13.92 -4.64 13.60
N ALA A 52 -13.10 -4.98 14.60
CA ALA A 52 -11.80 -4.36 14.83
C ALA A 52 -10.85 -4.50 13.63
N ILE A 53 -11.01 -5.53 12.80
CA ILE A 53 -10.20 -5.70 11.58
C ILE A 53 -10.45 -4.60 10.55
N ARG A 54 -11.70 -4.09 10.50
CA ARG A 54 -12.16 -3.03 9.58
C ARG A 54 -12.09 -1.64 10.22
N ALA A 55 -11.83 -1.57 11.54
CA ALA A 55 -11.85 -0.32 12.28
C ALA A 55 -10.76 0.65 11.83
N LYS A 56 -11.13 1.93 11.82
CA LYS A 56 -10.24 3.07 11.58
C LYS A 56 -9.62 3.47 12.92
N ILE A 57 -8.33 3.20 13.09
CA ILE A 57 -7.63 3.29 14.39
C ILE A 57 -6.71 4.50 14.47
N THR A 58 -6.50 5.21 13.37
CA THR A 58 -5.73 6.48 13.32
C THR A 58 -6.59 7.61 12.76
N ALA A 59 -6.17 8.85 12.99
CA ALA A 59 -6.80 10.04 12.41
C ALA A 59 -6.74 10.06 10.87
N ALA A 60 -5.73 9.42 10.28
CA ALA A 60 -5.62 9.24 8.82
C ALA A 60 -6.55 8.13 8.28
N GLY A 61 -7.36 7.50 9.14
CA GLY A 61 -8.25 6.43 8.75
C GLY A 61 -7.53 5.12 8.43
N ASP A 62 -6.37 4.89 9.03
CA ASP A 62 -5.65 3.63 8.88
C ASP A 62 -6.35 2.53 9.67
N THR A 63 -6.36 1.33 9.11
CA THR A 63 -6.69 0.11 9.87
C THR A 63 -5.42 -0.46 10.51
N ALA A 64 -5.55 -1.46 11.38
CA ALA A 64 -4.40 -2.16 11.94
C ALA A 64 -3.46 -2.71 10.84
N LEU A 65 -4.00 -3.09 9.69
CA LEU A 65 -3.22 -3.58 8.55
C LEU A 65 -2.31 -2.49 7.94
N HIS A 66 -2.83 -1.27 7.78
CA HIS A 66 -2.08 -0.12 7.28
C HIS A 66 -0.95 0.26 8.24
N VAL A 67 -1.25 0.33 9.54
CA VAL A 67 -0.27 0.67 10.57
C VAL A 67 0.84 -0.40 10.61
N ALA A 68 0.48 -1.68 10.62
CA ALA A 68 1.45 -2.78 10.61
C ALA A 68 2.36 -2.70 9.35
N ALA A 69 1.78 -2.44 8.19
CA ALA A 69 2.51 -2.25 6.93
C ALA A 69 3.46 -1.03 6.96
N GLY A 70 3.03 0.08 7.56
CA GLY A 70 3.81 1.32 7.66
C GLY A 70 4.97 1.25 8.67
N THR A 71 4.87 0.42 9.71
CA THR A 71 5.89 0.36 10.77
C THR A 71 7.21 -0.28 10.34
N GLY A 72 7.20 -1.17 9.35
CA GLY A 72 8.39 -1.97 8.97
C GLY A 72 8.79 -3.07 9.96
N LYS A 73 8.25 -3.08 11.18
CA LYS A 73 8.68 -3.95 12.29
C LYS A 73 7.63 -4.99 12.70
N ALA A 74 6.35 -4.70 12.49
CA ALA A 74 5.23 -5.54 12.90
C ALA A 74 4.92 -6.69 11.90
N ILE A 75 5.93 -7.37 11.35
CA ILE A 75 5.73 -8.38 10.27
C ILE A 75 4.96 -9.61 10.74
N HIS A 76 5.29 -10.15 11.91
CA HIS A 76 4.53 -11.28 12.49
C HIS A 76 3.07 -10.89 12.77
N PHE A 77 2.85 -9.68 13.30
CA PHE A 77 1.51 -9.15 13.52
C PHE A 77 0.72 -9.05 12.20
N LEU A 78 1.37 -8.51 11.16
CA LEU A 78 0.80 -8.40 9.82
C LEU A 78 0.40 -9.76 9.25
N GLU A 79 1.29 -10.75 9.34
CA GLU A 79 1.05 -12.11 8.84
C GLU A 79 -0.18 -12.74 9.52
N GLU A 80 -0.26 -12.64 10.83
CA GLU A 80 -1.39 -13.18 11.60
C GLU A 80 -2.70 -12.44 11.28
N LEU A 81 -2.65 -11.13 11.09
CA LEU A 81 -3.82 -10.34 10.70
C LEU A 81 -4.33 -10.74 9.30
N LEU A 82 -3.42 -11.02 8.36
CA LEU A 82 -3.76 -11.52 7.02
C LEU A 82 -4.38 -12.93 7.02
N LYS A 83 -4.05 -13.76 8.03
CA LYS A 83 -4.68 -15.08 8.23
C LYS A 83 -6.10 -14.95 8.80
N LEU A 84 -6.34 -13.95 9.63
CA LEU A 84 -7.63 -13.75 10.29
C LEU A 84 -8.68 -13.12 9.35
N GLY A 85 -8.27 -12.19 8.48
CA GLY A 85 -9.18 -11.47 7.59
C GLY A 85 -9.50 -12.17 6.27
N ASN A 86 -10.72 -11.94 5.78
CA ASN A 86 -11.04 -12.23 4.38
C ASN A 86 -10.43 -11.17 3.45
N VAL A 87 -10.33 -11.47 2.15
CA VAL A 87 -9.68 -10.58 1.17
C VAL A 87 -10.34 -9.19 1.11
N SER A 88 -11.68 -9.14 1.19
CA SER A 88 -12.46 -7.89 1.10
C SER A 88 -12.20 -6.95 2.29
N ASP A 89 -12.08 -7.49 3.50
CA ASP A 89 -11.81 -6.73 4.73
C ASP A 89 -10.39 -6.17 4.76
N LEU A 90 -9.47 -6.84 4.06
CA LEU A 90 -8.05 -6.51 4.07
C LEU A 90 -7.69 -5.49 2.97
N ARG A 91 -8.49 -5.39 1.89
CA ARG A 91 -8.32 -4.42 0.78
C ARG A 91 -8.90 -3.02 1.06
N LEU A 92 -9.26 -2.73 2.32
CA LEU A 92 -9.82 -1.42 2.68
C LEU A 92 -8.83 -0.29 2.39
N LEU A 93 -9.39 0.85 1.96
CA LEU A 93 -8.61 2.07 1.74
C LEU A 93 -8.62 2.94 3.00
N ASN A 94 -7.51 3.58 3.33
CA ASN A 94 -7.45 4.58 4.39
C ASN A 94 -8.06 5.93 3.96
N GLY A 95 -7.95 6.96 4.81
CA GLY A 95 -8.47 8.29 4.54
C GLY A 95 -7.86 8.95 3.30
N ASN A 96 -6.63 8.58 2.93
CA ASN A 96 -5.95 9.04 1.72
C ASN A 96 -6.29 8.17 0.48
N GLY A 97 -7.08 7.12 0.65
CA GLY A 97 -7.36 6.17 -0.42
C GLY A 97 -6.27 5.13 -0.62
N ASP A 98 -5.26 5.06 0.26
CA ASP A 98 -4.18 4.10 0.13
C ASP A 98 -4.63 2.73 0.64
N THR A 99 -4.16 1.68 -0.03
CA THR A 99 -4.19 0.32 0.53
C THR A 99 -3.04 0.14 1.52
N ALA A 100 -3.11 -0.90 2.36
CA ALA A 100 -1.98 -1.27 3.22
C ALA A 100 -0.69 -1.59 2.41
N LEU A 101 -0.82 -2.10 1.18
CA LEU A 101 0.32 -2.29 0.29
C LEU A 101 0.89 -0.96 -0.23
N SER A 102 0.05 0.01 -0.58
CA SER A 102 0.49 1.36 -0.95
C SER A 102 1.28 1.99 0.20
N VAL A 103 0.80 1.83 1.45
CA VAL A 103 1.54 2.28 2.64
C VAL A 103 2.87 1.55 2.78
N ALA A 104 2.92 0.22 2.64
CA ALA A 104 4.17 -0.54 2.65
C ALA A 104 5.15 -0.06 1.56
N ALA A 105 4.63 0.29 0.39
CA ALA A 105 5.41 0.79 -0.73
C ALA A 105 6.01 2.16 -0.46
N MET A 106 5.25 3.10 0.13
CA MET A 106 5.73 4.42 0.53
C MET A 106 6.87 4.36 1.55
N VAL A 107 6.86 3.38 2.46
CA VAL A 107 7.91 3.21 3.48
C VAL A 107 9.01 2.22 3.08
N GLY A 108 8.88 1.55 1.94
CA GLY A 108 9.86 0.55 1.47
C GLY A 108 9.85 -0.78 2.25
N ASN A 109 8.74 -1.13 2.91
CA ASN A 109 8.60 -2.35 3.71
C ASN A 109 8.45 -3.61 2.83
N THR A 110 9.57 -4.05 2.26
CA THR A 110 9.59 -5.21 1.36
C THR A 110 9.10 -6.52 1.99
N PRO A 111 9.36 -6.84 3.28
CA PRO A 111 8.76 -8.03 3.90
C PRO A 111 7.22 -8.01 3.88
N ALA A 112 6.61 -6.87 4.21
CA ALA A 112 5.15 -6.73 4.16
C ALA A 112 4.61 -6.90 2.73
N ALA A 113 5.27 -6.28 1.74
CA ALA A 113 4.88 -6.43 0.34
C ALA A 113 4.90 -7.90 -0.13
N LYS A 114 5.88 -8.70 0.29
CA LYS A 114 5.88 -10.16 -0.01
C LYS A 114 4.67 -10.87 0.57
N LEU A 115 4.27 -10.52 1.80
CA LEU A 115 3.09 -11.14 2.43
C LEU A 115 1.81 -10.78 1.68
N PHE A 116 1.65 -9.52 1.29
CA PHE A 116 0.50 -9.09 0.47
C PHE A 116 0.47 -9.78 -0.91
N MET A 117 1.60 -9.80 -1.63
CA MET A 117 1.67 -10.42 -2.96
C MET A 117 1.44 -11.94 -2.93
N LYS A 118 1.94 -12.63 -1.90
CA LYS A 118 1.67 -14.06 -1.70
C LYS A 118 0.19 -14.33 -1.40
N ARG A 119 -0.46 -13.41 -0.69
CA ARG A 119 -1.89 -13.54 -0.39
C ARG A 119 -2.72 -13.34 -1.64
N ASP A 120 -2.41 -12.29 -2.41
CA ASP A 120 -3.20 -11.86 -3.54
C ASP A 120 -2.45 -10.80 -4.40
N PRO A 121 -1.92 -11.19 -5.58
CA PRO A 121 -1.16 -10.29 -6.46
C PRO A 121 -1.94 -9.08 -6.96
N GLN A 122 -3.28 -9.14 -7.03
CA GLN A 122 -4.10 -8.04 -7.55
C GLN A 122 -4.01 -6.78 -6.69
N TRP A 123 -3.55 -6.88 -5.45
CA TRP A 123 -3.33 -5.73 -4.57
C TRP A 123 -2.35 -4.73 -5.14
N ALA A 124 -1.39 -5.18 -5.96
CA ALA A 124 -0.41 -4.30 -6.61
C ALA A 124 -1.03 -3.41 -7.69
N LEU A 125 -2.28 -3.66 -8.09
CA LEU A 125 -2.98 -2.96 -9.17
C LEU A 125 -4.02 -1.95 -8.65
N ILE A 126 -4.23 -1.88 -7.33
CA ILE A 126 -5.20 -0.99 -6.73
C ILE A 126 -4.59 0.41 -6.63
N VAL A 127 -5.22 1.38 -7.30
CA VAL A 127 -4.81 2.78 -7.26
C VAL A 127 -5.36 3.49 -6.03
N ASN A 128 -4.62 4.47 -5.50
CA ASN A 128 -5.12 5.36 -4.45
C ASN A 128 -6.00 6.50 -5.04
N LYS A 129 -6.44 7.44 -4.19
CA LYS A 129 -7.28 8.58 -4.61
C LYS A 129 -6.62 9.46 -5.68
N ASP A 130 -5.29 9.46 -5.74
CA ASP A 130 -4.52 10.22 -6.72
C ASP A 130 -4.27 9.41 -8.02
N GLY A 131 -4.89 8.24 -8.16
CA GLY A 131 -4.71 7.36 -9.31
C GLY A 131 -3.36 6.64 -9.34
N ARG A 132 -2.62 6.60 -8.23
CA ARG A 132 -1.27 6.04 -8.17
C ARG A 132 -1.27 4.59 -7.68
N LEU A 133 -0.49 3.76 -8.37
CA LEU A 133 -0.22 2.39 -7.97
C LEU A 133 0.81 2.32 -6.83
N PRO A 134 0.83 1.22 -6.04
CA PRO A 134 1.87 0.99 -5.05
C PRO A 134 3.29 1.08 -5.62
N ILE A 135 3.52 0.61 -6.84
CA ILE A 135 4.84 0.73 -7.48
C ILE A 135 5.24 2.19 -7.76
N THR A 136 4.27 3.03 -8.14
CA THR A 136 4.47 4.46 -8.35
C THR A 136 4.79 5.16 -7.04
N GLU A 137 4.12 4.77 -5.96
CA GLU A 137 4.42 5.25 -4.61
C GLU A 137 5.83 4.82 -4.16
N ALA A 138 6.21 3.56 -4.35
CA ALA A 138 7.57 3.09 -4.05
C ALA A 138 8.64 3.88 -4.82
N ALA A 139 8.38 4.19 -6.09
CA ALA A 139 9.26 5.02 -6.89
C ALA A 139 9.35 6.45 -6.32
N ARG A 140 8.21 7.05 -5.92
CA ARG A 140 8.14 8.43 -5.41
C ARG A 140 8.98 8.65 -4.17
N PHE A 141 9.12 7.61 -3.36
CA PHE A 141 9.95 7.61 -2.17
C PHE A 141 11.33 6.95 -2.38
N GLY A 142 11.71 6.60 -3.61
CA GLY A 142 13.06 6.12 -3.96
C GLY A 142 13.36 4.67 -3.55
N HIS A 143 12.34 3.84 -3.27
CA HIS A 143 12.49 2.49 -2.74
C HIS A 143 12.83 1.45 -3.83
N LYS A 144 14.06 1.51 -4.36
CA LYS A 144 14.58 0.61 -5.42
C LYS A 144 14.26 -0.87 -5.19
N LYS A 145 14.52 -1.38 -3.98
CA LYS A 145 14.28 -2.79 -3.63
C LYS A 145 12.79 -3.16 -3.67
N MET A 146 11.91 -2.24 -3.28
CA MET A 146 10.47 -2.43 -3.35
C MET A 146 9.97 -2.49 -4.79
N ILE A 147 10.47 -1.60 -5.64
CA ILE A 147 10.08 -1.54 -7.06
C ILE A 147 10.46 -2.84 -7.76
N LEU A 148 11.69 -3.31 -7.58
CA LEU A 148 12.14 -4.58 -8.13
C LEU A 148 11.31 -5.77 -7.65
N LEU A 149 10.89 -5.74 -6.39
CA LEU A 149 10.05 -6.78 -5.83
C LEU A 149 8.66 -6.78 -6.48
N LEU A 150 7.99 -5.62 -6.54
CA LEU A 150 6.66 -5.50 -7.14
C LEU A 150 6.67 -5.84 -8.63
N LEU A 151 7.72 -5.43 -9.37
CA LEU A 151 7.89 -5.80 -10.77
C LEU A 151 7.94 -7.30 -10.97
N ARG A 152 8.78 -8.02 -10.21
CA ARG A 152 8.89 -9.47 -10.30
C ARG A 152 7.55 -10.16 -10.05
N PHE A 153 6.83 -9.77 -9.01
CA PHE A 153 5.53 -10.37 -8.70
C PHE A 153 4.46 -10.12 -9.76
N ILE A 154 4.46 -8.93 -10.39
CA ILE A 154 3.53 -8.63 -11.49
C ILE A 154 3.89 -9.44 -12.74
N GLU A 155 5.18 -9.59 -13.03
CA GLU A 155 5.66 -10.41 -14.15
C GLU A 155 5.33 -11.89 -13.97
N ASP A 156 5.52 -12.44 -12.77
CA ASP A 156 5.26 -13.85 -12.46
C ASP A 156 3.75 -14.17 -12.33
N GLY A 157 2.93 -13.20 -11.93
CA GLY A 157 1.49 -13.42 -11.66
C GLY A 157 0.54 -13.20 -12.85
N MET A 158 1.02 -12.60 -13.95
CA MET A 158 0.18 -12.18 -15.09
C MET A 158 0.35 -13.06 -16.34
N THR A 159 1.12 -14.15 -16.27
CA THR A 159 1.37 -15.03 -17.44
C THR A 159 0.19 -15.94 -17.81
N GLU A 160 -0.90 -15.97 -17.02
CA GLU A 160 -2.01 -16.90 -17.26
C GLU A 160 -3.34 -16.23 -17.66
N SER A 161 -3.46 -14.90 -17.71
CA SER A 161 -4.74 -14.26 -18.07
C SER A 161 -4.56 -12.95 -18.83
N SER A 162 -5.07 -12.95 -20.07
CA SER A 162 -5.24 -11.83 -21.01
C SER A 162 -3.99 -11.32 -21.74
N GLY A 163 -4.04 -11.41 -23.08
CA GLY A 163 -2.96 -11.14 -24.02
C GLY A 163 -2.63 -9.66 -24.27
N ASP A 164 -2.96 -8.75 -23.36
CA ASP A 164 -2.62 -7.32 -23.49
C ASP A 164 -1.57 -6.93 -22.45
N LYS A 165 -0.36 -6.65 -22.95
CA LYS A 165 0.90 -6.54 -22.20
C LYS A 165 0.87 -5.41 -21.15
N PRO A 166 0.64 -5.71 -19.85
CA PRO A 166 0.53 -4.69 -18.80
C PRO A 166 1.88 -4.11 -18.37
N VAL A 167 2.98 -4.78 -18.76
CA VAL A 167 4.36 -4.35 -18.48
C VAL A 167 4.68 -3.00 -19.12
N TYR A 168 4.16 -2.72 -20.32
CA TYR A 168 4.35 -1.42 -20.98
C TYR A 168 3.55 -0.30 -20.32
N SER A 169 2.33 -0.58 -19.84
CA SER A 169 1.55 0.38 -19.04
C SER A 169 2.25 0.71 -17.73
N LEU A 170 2.85 -0.28 -17.07
CA LEU A 170 3.57 -0.08 -15.81
C LEU A 170 4.86 0.75 -16.00
N LEU A 171 5.58 0.48 -17.08
CA LEU A 171 6.77 1.25 -17.46
C LEU A 171 6.39 2.70 -17.85
N ASN A 172 5.32 2.88 -18.63
CA ASN A 172 4.77 4.19 -18.95
C ASN A 172 4.32 4.95 -17.70
N LEU A 173 3.76 4.28 -16.69
CA LEU A 173 3.36 4.90 -15.42
C LEU A 173 4.57 5.37 -14.60
N LEU A 174 5.69 4.62 -14.61
CA LEU A 174 6.95 5.07 -13.98
C LEU A 174 7.55 6.27 -14.72
N ILE A 175 7.43 6.29 -16.04
CA ILE A 175 7.82 7.43 -16.89
C ILE A 175 6.96 8.67 -16.58
N ILE A 176 5.63 8.53 -16.55
CA ILE A 176 4.67 9.62 -16.30
C ILE A 176 4.82 10.17 -14.87
N ALA A 177 5.19 9.33 -13.90
CA ALA A 177 5.40 9.73 -12.51
C ALA A 177 6.60 10.68 -12.29
N GLY A 178 7.26 11.14 -13.37
CA GLY A 178 8.20 12.24 -13.30
C GLY A 178 9.58 11.88 -12.76
N PHE A 179 9.96 10.59 -12.76
CA PHE A 179 11.31 10.12 -12.38
C PHE A 179 12.42 10.48 -13.41
N TYR A 180 12.28 11.61 -14.09
CA TYR A 180 13.28 12.15 -15.01
C TYR A 180 14.37 12.99 -14.31
N GLY A 181 14.27 13.23 -13.00
CA GLY A 181 15.15 14.17 -12.28
C GLY A 181 16.22 13.58 -11.35
N GLU A 182 16.11 12.31 -10.93
CA GLU A 182 17.06 11.69 -10.01
C GLU A 182 18.18 11.01 -10.81
N GLN A 183 19.36 11.63 -10.86
CA GLN A 183 20.55 11.31 -11.69
C GLN A 183 21.00 9.83 -11.70
N ASN A 184 20.47 8.97 -10.82
CA ASN A 184 20.82 7.54 -10.71
C ASN A 184 19.66 6.57 -10.96
N PHE A 185 18.42 7.07 -11.12
CA PHE A 185 17.23 6.22 -11.23
C PHE A 185 16.78 6.04 -12.69
N THR A 186 16.99 7.06 -13.53
CA THR A 186 16.78 7.05 -14.98
C THR A 186 17.57 5.94 -15.66
N HIS A 187 18.86 5.80 -15.33
CA HIS A 187 19.74 4.78 -15.91
C HIS A 187 19.29 3.35 -15.58
N PHE A 188 18.76 3.13 -14.37
CA PHE A 188 18.34 1.81 -13.91
C PHE A 188 17.08 1.32 -14.63
N LEU A 189 16.08 2.18 -14.79
CA LEU A 189 14.82 1.82 -15.45
C LEU A 189 14.94 1.74 -16.97
N VAL A 190 15.72 2.64 -17.59
CA VAL A 190 16.04 2.54 -19.02
C VAL A 190 16.85 1.27 -19.30
N ALA A 191 17.83 0.92 -18.45
CA ALA A 191 18.59 -0.33 -18.59
C ALA A 191 17.75 -1.58 -18.39
N ALA A 192 16.82 -1.60 -17.42
CA ALA A 192 15.92 -2.74 -17.23
C ALA A 192 14.97 -2.93 -18.43
N SER A 193 14.56 -1.83 -19.06
CA SER A 193 13.69 -1.84 -20.25
C SER A 193 14.43 -2.27 -21.51
N THR A 194 15.66 -1.81 -21.71
CA THR A 194 16.48 -2.25 -22.84
C THR A 194 16.85 -3.73 -22.71
N VAL A 195 17.24 -4.21 -21.53
CA VAL A 195 17.63 -5.63 -21.36
C VAL A 195 16.47 -6.61 -21.69
N LYS A 196 15.21 -6.23 -21.49
CA LYS A 196 14.05 -7.08 -21.84
C LYS A 196 13.54 -6.86 -23.27
N CYS A 197 13.62 -5.64 -23.81
CA CYS A 197 13.27 -5.35 -25.20
C CYS A 197 14.31 -5.85 -26.22
N PHE A 198 15.58 -6.03 -25.85
CA PHE A 198 16.61 -6.57 -26.76
C PHE A 198 16.41 -8.05 -27.13
N GLY A 199 15.50 -8.77 -26.47
CA GLY A 199 15.02 -10.09 -26.91
C GLY A 199 13.98 -10.04 -28.05
N GLN A 200 13.48 -8.84 -28.40
CA GLN A 200 12.53 -8.56 -29.47
C GLN A 200 12.91 -7.22 -30.14
N LEU A 201 14.07 -7.19 -30.80
CA LEU A 201 14.42 -6.15 -31.81
C LEU A 201 13.37 -6.22 -32.93
N GLU A 202 12.84 -5.14 -33.49
CA GLU A 202 13.44 -3.91 -34.00
C GLU A 202 12.41 -2.77 -33.79
N PHE A 203 12.76 -1.58 -33.25
CA PHE A 203 12.05 -0.30 -33.55
C PHE A 203 12.56 0.95 -32.78
N ILE A 204 13.63 0.89 -31.97
CA ILE A 204 14.06 2.07 -31.17
C ILE A 204 15.15 2.88 -31.90
N GLY A 205 14.90 3.24 -33.17
CA GLY A 205 15.69 4.24 -33.90
C GLY A 205 15.31 5.69 -33.57
N ALA A 206 14.21 5.92 -32.84
CA ALA A 206 13.63 7.25 -32.64
C ALA A 206 13.73 7.81 -31.20
N CYS A 207 14.04 7.01 -30.18
CA CYS A 207 14.04 7.48 -28.78
C CYS A 207 15.39 7.98 -28.26
N LEU A 208 16.47 7.88 -29.05
CA LEU A 208 17.80 8.37 -28.68
C LEU A 208 18.22 9.63 -29.44
N ASN A 209 17.28 10.42 -29.97
CA ASN A 209 17.61 11.78 -30.40
C ASN A 209 17.81 12.70 -29.18
N LEU A 210 18.85 12.39 -28.40
CA LEU A 210 19.49 13.26 -27.41
C LEU A 210 20.29 14.35 -28.16
N SER A 211 19.68 15.01 -29.14
CA SER A 211 20.25 16.17 -29.81
C SER A 211 19.96 17.43 -28.99
N SER A 212 20.47 17.52 -27.77
CA SER A 212 20.61 18.78 -27.00
C SER A 212 21.36 18.57 -25.67
N PHE A 213 22.57 18.01 -25.73
CA PHE A 213 23.60 18.37 -24.74
C PHE A 213 24.77 18.99 -25.52
N ARG A 214 24.75 20.32 -25.61
CA ARG A 214 25.91 21.10 -26.04
C ARG A 214 27.02 20.86 -25.03
N ILE A 215 28.00 20.03 -25.40
CA ILE A 215 29.33 20.13 -24.83
C ILE A 215 29.90 21.46 -25.36
N VAL A 216 29.96 22.46 -24.50
CA VAL A 216 30.74 23.67 -24.78
C VAL A 216 32.21 23.28 -24.70
N GLU A 217 32.92 23.55 -25.79
CA GLU A 217 34.36 23.40 -25.97
C GLU A 217 35.20 24.23 -24.97
N THR A 218 36.36 23.70 -24.61
CA THR A 218 37.61 24.46 -24.47
C THR A 218 38.73 23.55 -25.02
N ALA A 219 39.10 23.63 -26.30
CA ALA A 219 39.91 24.63 -27.00
C ALA A 219 41.43 24.55 -26.70
N LYS A 220 42.14 24.09 -27.75
CA LYS A 220 43.60 24.05 -28.03
C LYS A 220 44.45 22.98 -27.36
#